data_AF-A0A3B0W2N7-F1
#
_entry.id   AF-A0A3B0W2N7-F1
#
_cell.length_a   1.000
_cell.length_b   1.000
_cell.length_c   1.000
_cell.angle_alpha   90.00
_cell.angle_beta   90.00
_cell.angle_gamma   90.00
#
_symmetry.space_group_name_H-M   'P 1'
#
loop_
_entity.id
_entity.type
_entity.pdbx_description
1 polymer ?
#
loop_
_entity_poly.entity_id
_entity_poly.type
_entity_poly.pdbx_seq_one_letter_code
_entity_poly.pdbx_strand_id
1 'polypeptide(L)'
;RVNLIHHLIDHASNRFIDNIKAVYTGSLNQALLEDGSVADKIVQTFKQVGYQHVFNHQEVQNLELQGHRIITGLLDIYHRLLQLSGNQFNNLTQGNSQGMSYAALLLNRVDSKIIKAYRQSVEQQSLDHELWEFYYRCRLIQDHVSAMTDHSALDEYKLLTVAD
;
A
#
# COMPACT_ATOMS: atom_id res chain seq x y z
N ARG A 1 -8.87 25.24 -17.76
CA ARG A 1 -8.83 24.69 -16.37
C ARG A 1 -9.94 25.25 -15.49
N VAL A 2 -9.97 26.56 -15.18
CA VAL A 2 -10.92 27.18 -14.23
C VAL A 2 -12.40 26.92 -14.57
N ASN A 3 -12.83 27.25 -15.79
CA ASN A 3 -14.24 27.09 -16.19
C ASN A 3 -14.73 25.63 -16.15
N LEU A 4 -13.86 24.69 -16.47
CA LEU A 4 -14.19 23.27 -16.49
C LEU A 4 -14.23 22.69 -15.08
N ILE A 5 -13.29 23.09 -14.22
CA ILE A 5 -13.30 22.69 -12.80
C ILE A 5 -14.55 23.22 -12.10
N HIS A 6 -14.95 24.47 -12.33
CA HIS A 6 -16.19 25.00 -11.75
C HIS A 6 -17.41 24.18 -12.16
N HIS A 7 -17.53 23.84 -13.45
CA HIS A 7 -18.64 23.01 -13.92
C HIS A 7 -18.68 21.62 -13.24
N LEU A 8 -17.53 20.96 -13.08
CA LEU A 8 -17.46 19.66 -12.39
C LEU A 8 -17.78 19.78 -10.89
N ILE A 9 -17.31 20.84 -10.22
CA ILE A 9 -17.59 21.10 -8.80
C ILE A 9 -19.07 21.37 -8.57
N ASP A 10 -19.69 22.20 -9.40
CA ASP A 10 -21.11 22.54 -9.29
C ASP A 10 -21.97 21.28 -9.48
N HIS A 11 -21.64 20.45 -10.49
CA HIS A 11 -22.32 19.18 -10.72
C HIS A 11 -22.18 18.22 -9.53
N ALA A 12 -20.96 18.00 -9.04
CA ALA A 12 -20.72 17.12 -7.90
C ALA A 12 -21.41 17.62 -6.62
N SER A 13 -21.44 18.93 -6.39
CA SER A 13 -22.09 19.54 -5.22
C SER A 13 -23.61 19.36 -5.26
N ASN A 14 -24.23 19.60 -6.41
CA ASN A 14 -25.67 19.36 -6.59
C ASN A 14 -26.01 17.89 -6.40
N ARG A 15 -25.22 16.98 -7.00
CA ARG A 15 -25.41 15.53 -6.83
C ARG A 15 -25.31 15.10 -5.37
N PHE A 16 -24.37 15.65 -4.62
CA PHE A 16 -24.24 15.39 -3.19
C PHE A 16 -25.49 15.83 -2.42
N ILE A 17 -25.99 17.04 -2.69
CA ILE A 17 -27.19 17.60 -2.04
C ILE A 17 -28.43 16.78 -2.41
N ASP A 18 -28.62 16.47 -3.69
CA ASP A 18 -29.76 15.70 -4.21
C ASP A 18 -29.82 14.29 -3.62
N ASN A 19 -28.64 13.70 -3.33
CA ASN A 19 -28.51 12.35 -2.79
C ASN A 19 -28.11 12.34 -1.30
N ILE A 20 -28.30 13.46 -0.57
CA ILE A 20 -27.76 13.64 0.79
C ILE A 20 -28.17 12.52 1.76
N LYS A 21 -29.39 12.00 1.62
CA LYS A 21 -29.89 10.88 2.43
C LYS A 21 -29.09 9.60 2.18
N ALA A 22 -28.85 9.25 0.91
CA ALA A 22 -28.12 8.05 0.54
C ALA A 22 -26.63 8.15 0.88
N VAL A 23 -26.04 9.35 0.74
CA VAL A 23 -24.67 9.63 1.20
C VAL A 23 -24.57 9.45 2.71
N TYR A 24 -25.49 10.06 3.47
CA TYR A 24 -25.49 10.00 4.93
C TYR A 24 -25.64 8.57 5.47
N THR A 25 -26.50 7.75 4.84
CA THR A 25 -26.69 6.35 5.23
C THR A 25 -25.63 5.40 4.67
N GLY A 26 -24.69 5.90 3.86
CA GLY A 26 -23.68 5.06 3.20
C GLY A 26 -24.24 4.12 2.12
N SER A 27 -25.44 4.39 1.60
CA SER A 27 -26.12 3.55 0.61
C SER A 27 -25.98 4.04 -0.84
N LEU A 28 -25.32 5.19 -1.06
CA LEU A 28 -25.03 5.67 -2.41
C LEU A 28 -23.97 4.78 -3.07
N ASN A 29 -24.40 3.91 -3.99
CA ASN A 29 -23.54 2.93 -4.65
C ASN A 29 -22.87 3.45 -5.95
N GLN A 30 -22.43 4.71 -5.95
CA GLN A 30 -21.74 5.32 -7.10
C GLN A 30 -20.98 6.58 -6.67
N ALA A 31 -19.96 6.98 -7.44
CA ALA A 31 -19.29 8.26 -7.23
C ALA A 31 -20.17 9.44 -7.70
N LEU A 32 -19.86 10.65 -7.21
CA LEU A 32 -20.63 11.86 -7.54
C LEU A 32 -20.53 12.28 -9.02
N LEU A 33 -19.48 11.85 -9.72
CA LEU A 33 -19.19 12.14 -11.12
C LEU A 33 -19.29 10.91 -12.03
N GLU A 34 -19.92 9.83 -11.57
CA GLU A 34 -20.12 8.58 -12.32
C GLU A 34 -21.63 8.33 -12.46
N ASP A 35 -22.32 9.25 -13.14
CA ASP A 35 -23.77 9.29 -13.23
C ASP A 35 -24.30 9.38 -14.67
N GLY A 36 -23.43 9.17 -15.67
CA GLY A 36 -23.79 9.25 -17.10
C GLY A 36 -24.04 10.68 -17.60
N SER A 37 -23.82 11.70 -16.76
CA SER A 37 -23.98 13.10 -17.10
C SER A 37 -22.92 13.60 -18.11
N VAL A 38 -23.08 14.85 -18.54
CA VAL A 38 -22.03 15.53 -19.33
C VAL A 38 -20.74 15.66 -18.53
N ALA A 39 -20.82 15.91 -17.22
CA ALA A 39 -19.67 16.00 -16.33
C ALA A 39 -18.90 14.67 -16.27
N ASP A 40 -19.60 13.54 -16.15
CA ASP A 40 -19.02 12.20 -16.24
C ASP A 40 -18.30 11.99 -17.58
N LYS A 41 -18.99 12.25 -18.70
CA LYS A 41 -18.39 12.12 -20.05
C LYS A 41 -17.14 12.97 -20.24
N ILE A 42 -17.10 14.18 -19.67
CA ILE A 42 -15.91 15.03 -19.68
C ILE A 42 -14.76 14.36 -18.93
N VAL A 43 -15.01 13.83 -17.73
CA VAL A 43 -14.00 13.11 -16.93
C VAL A 43 -13.50 11.88 -17.67
N GLN A 44 -14.40 11.07 -18.26
CA GLN A 44 -14.02 9.90 -19.05
C GLN A 44 -13.18 10.29 -20.27
N THR A 45 -13.51 11.40 -20.94
CA THR A 45 -12.71 11.91 -22.06
C THR A 45 -11.29 12.24 -21.63
N PHE A 46 -11.10 12.89 -20.47
CA PHE A 46 -9.74 13.16 -19.96
C PHE A 46 -9.00 11.89 -19.55
N LYS A 47 -9.68 10.94 -18.90
CA LYS A 47 -9.10 9.62 -18.57
C LYS A 47 -8.62 8.92 -19.85
N GLN A 48 -9.44 8.94 -20.90
CA GLN A 48 -9.12 8.31 -22.19
C GLN A 48 -7.93 8.97 -22.88
N VAL A 49 -7.89 10.30 -22.95
CA VAL A 49 -6.77 11.04 -23.53
C VAL A 49 -5.49 10.81 -22.72
N GLY A 50 -5.58 10.84 -21.40
CA GLY A 50 -4.46 10.53 -20.50
C GLY A 50 -3.94 9.11 -20.71
N TYR A 51 -4.83 8.12 -20.84
CA TYR A 51 -4.46 6.75 -21.16
C TYR A 51 -3.74 6.65 -22.52
N GLN A 52 -4.35 7.19 -23.57
CA GLN A 52 -3.82 7.08 -24.94
C GLN A 52 -2.47 7.76 -25.12
N HIS A 53 -2.23 8.89 -24.45
CA HIS A 53 -1.10 9.75 -24.77
C HIS A 53 -0.11 9.97 -23.63
N VAL A 54 -0.47 9.68 -22.37
CA VAL A 54 0.40 9.90 -21.21
C VAL A 54 0.80 8.58 -20.59
N PHE A 55 -0.15 7.75 -20.15
CA PHE A 55 0.16 6.49 -19.45
C PHE A 55 0.76 5.42 -20.37
N ASN A 56 0.45 5.45 -21.67
CA ASN A 56 1.08 4.58 -22.68
C ASN A 56 2.47 5.05 -23.15
N HIS A 57 3.02 6.11 -22.56
CA HIS A 57 4.37 6.55 -22.88
C HIS A 57 5.42 5.57 -22.34
N GLN A 58 6.45 5.27 -23.12
CA GLN A 58 7.47 4.27 -22.77
C GLN A 58 8.16 4.55 -21.43
N GLU A 59 8.38 5.84 -21.10
CA GLU A 59 8.97 6.23 -19.81
C GLU A 59 8.09 5.84 -18.62
N VAL A 60 6.77 6.01 -18.72
CA VAL A 60 5.82 5.62 -17.68
C VAL A 60 5.81 4.10 -17.51
N GLN A 61 5.74 3.35 -18.61
CA GLN A 61 5.78 1.89 -18.58
C GLN A 61 7.09 1.36 -17.98
N ASN A 62 8.23 1.97 -18.33
CA ASN A 62 9.52 1.60 -17.76
C ASN A 62 9.56 1.86 -16.24
N LEU A 63 8.99 2.97 -15.78
CA LEU A 63 8.87 3.28 -14.35
C LEU A 63 7.97 2.27 -13.63
N GLU A 64 6.83 1.89 -14.22
CA GLU A 64 5.94 0.86 -13.66
C GLU A 64 6.63 -0.52 -13.57
N LEU A 65 7.35 -0.93 -14.62
CA LEU A 65 8.13 -2.18 -14.62
C LEU A 65 9.23 -2.18 -13.55
N GLN A 66 9.95 -1.06 -13.41
CA GLN A 66 10.95 -0.90 -12.36
C GLN A 66 10.31 -0.96 -10.97
N GLY A 67 9.22 -0.23 -10.75
CA GLY A 67 8.47 -0.25 -9.50
C GLY A 67 8.02 -1.67 -9.13
N HIS A 68 7.43 -2.40 -10.08
CA HIS A 68 7.01 -3.78 -9.85
C HIS A 68 8.19 -4.70 -9.47
N ARG A 69 9.34 -4.56 -10.14
CA ARG A 69 10.55 -5.34 -9.84
C ARG A 69 11.10 -5.03 -8.45
N ILE A 70 11.13 -3.75 -8.06
CA ILE A 70 11.59 -3.29 -6.75
C ILE A 70 10.70 -3.88 -5.64
N ILE A 71 9.38 -3.69 -5.74
CA ILE A 71 8.44 -4.16 -4.72
C ILE A 71 8.48 -5.69 -4.58
N THR A 72 8.45 -6.42 -5.71
CA THR A 72 8.54 -7.88 -5.69
C THR A 72 9.86 -8.35 -5.09
N GLY A 73 10.97 -7.72 -5.47
CA GLY A 73 12.28 -8.05 -4.94
C GLY A 73 12.44 -7.76 -3.45
N LEU A 74 11.87 -6.66 -2.95
CA LEU A 74 11.81 -6.38 -1.51
C LEU A 74 11.01 -7.46 -0.78
N LEU A 75 9.84 -7.83 -1.29
CA LEU A 75 9.03 -8.89 -0.69
C LEU A 75 9.75 -10.25 -0.66
N ASP A 76 10.48 -10.61 -1.73
CA ASP A 76 11.29 -11.83 -1.78
C ASP A 76 12.41 -11.83 -0.72
N ILE A 77 13.02 -10.67 -0.46
CA ILE A 77 14.06 -10.52 0.56
C ILE A 77 13.46 -10.64 1.97
N TYR A 78 12.37 -9.92 2.24
CA TYR A 78 11.68 -9.94 3.53
C TYR A 78 10.92 -11.25 3.80
N HIS A 79 10.63 -12.06 2.77
CA HIS A 79 10.04 -13.40 2.93
C HIS A 79 10.80 -14.28 3.92
N ARG A 80 12.12 -14.07 4.08
CA ARG A 80 12.94 -14.76 5.09
C ARG A 80 12.41 -14.60 6.52
N LEU A 81 11.73 -13.50 6.85
CA LEU A 81 11.08 -13.31 8.14
C LEU A 81 9.84 -14.22 8.31
N LEU A 82 9.16 -14.53 7.20
CA LEU A 82 8.02 -15.46 7.17
C LEU A 82 8.45 -16.92 7.31
N GLN A 83 9.70 -17.25 6.97
CA GLN A 83 10.24 -18.61 7.08
C GLN A 83 10.63 -19.01 8.52
N LEU A 84 10.66 -18.05 9.45
CA LEU A 84 10.93 -18.31 10.87
C LEU A 84 9.73 -18.98 11.54
N SER A 85 9.98 -19.82 12.55
CA SER A 85 8.89 -20.27 13.42
C SER A 85 8.32 -19.10 14.25
N GLY A 86 7.08 -19.23 14.72
CA GLY A 86 6.44 -18.26 15.63
C GLY A 86 7.33 -17.88 16.81
N ASN A 87 7.94 -18.89 17.46
CA ASN A 87 8.84 -18.68 18.59
C ASN A 87 10.12 -17.94 18.19
N GLN A 88 10.72 -18.28 17.05
CA GLN A 88 11.92 -17.59 16.56
C GLN A 88 11.64 -16.13 16.24
N PHE A 89 10.53 -15.84 15.56
CA PHE A 89 10.16 -14.47 15.21
C PHE A 89 9.78 -13.67 16.46
N ASN A 90 9.03 -14.24 17.41
CA ASN A 90 8.71 -13.58 18.67
C ASN A 90 9.99 -13.19 19.45
N ASN A 91 10.93 -14.13 19.61
CA ASN A 91 12.22 -13.86 20.26
C ASN A 91 13.01 -12.75 19.53
N LEU A 92 12.98 -12.76 18.20
CA LEU A 92 13.63 -11.75 17.37
C LEU A 92 13.04 -10.37 17.63
N THR A 93 11.71 -10.26 17.67
CA THR A 93 11.06 -8.98 17.95
C THR A 93 11.41 -8.50 19.36
N GLN A 94 11.44 -9.37 20.37
CA GLN A 94 11.76 -8.98 21.75
C GLN A 94 13.22 -8.53 21.96
N GLY A 95 14.08 -8.58 20.94
CA GLY A 95 15.49 -8.22 21.04
C GLY A 95 16.35 -9.31 21.67
N ASN A 96 15.79 -10.51 21.86
CA ASN A 96 16.43 -11.65 22.51
C ASN A 96 17.19 -12.55 21.51
N SER A 97 17.57 -12.02 20.34
CA SER A 97 18.28 -12.80 19.32
C SER A 97 19.71 -13.08 19.76
N GLN A 98 20.04 -14.37 19.96
CA GLN A 98 21.41 -14.82 20.15
C GLN A 98 22.20 -14.64 18.85
N GLY A 99 22.79 -13.46 18.67
CA GLY A 99 23.65 -13.10 17.54
C GLY A 99 22.97 -12.30 16.41
N MET A 100 23.79 -11.61 15.60
CA MET A 100 23.38 -10.86 14.41
C MET A 100 23.04 -11.81 13.25
N SER A 101 21.91 -12.52 13.34
CA SER A 101 21.38 -13.26 12.18
C SER A 101 20.96 -12.29 11.07
N TYR A 102 20.98 -12.73 9.81
CA TYR A 102 20.50 -11.92 8.69
C TYR A 102 19.03 -11.48 8.89
N ALA A 103 18.19 -12.33 9.48
CA ALA A 103 16.82 -11.99 9.84
C ALA A 103 16.74 -10.85 10.88
N ALA A 104 17.63 -10.83 11.87
CA ALA A 104 17.73 -9.73 12.83
C ALA A 104 18.13 -8.42 12.14
N LEU A 105 19.09 -8.48 11.22
CA LEU A 105 19.51 -7.31 10.43
C LEU A 105 18.37 -6.78 9.57
N LEU A 106 17.59 -7.65 8.92
CA LEU A 106 16.40 -7.27 8.15
C LEU A 106 15.32 -6.65 9.04
N LEU A 107 15.01 -7.26 10.19
CA LEU A 107 13.99 -6.74 11.10
C LEU A 107 14.38 -5.37 11.66
N ASN A 108 15.67 -5.11 11.89
CA ASN A 108 16.17 -3.81 12.34
C ASN A 108 15.96 -2.68 11.31
N ARG A 109 15.67 -3.02 10.05
CA ARG A 109 15.31 -2.05 9.01
C ARG A 109 13.84 -1.67 9.05
N VAL A 110 13.00 -2.42 9.77
CA VAL A 110 11.57 -2.16 9.93
C VAL A 110 11.36 -1.10 11.00
N ASP A 111 10.48 -0.12 10.73
CA ASP A 111 10.14 0.90 11.74
C ASP A 111 9.61 0.22 13.01
N SER A 112 10.23 0.58 14.14
CA SER A 112 9.82 0.18 15.49
C SER A 112 8.32 0.31 15.77
N LYS A 113 7.62 1.28 15.16
CA LYS A 113 6.17 1.48 15.29
C LYS A 113 5.39 0.33 14.66
N ILE A 114 5.83 -0.17 13.51
CA ILE A 114 5.23 -1.32 12.81
C ILE A 114 5.46 -2.58 13.64
N ILE A 115 6.68 -2.78 14.15
CA ILE A 115 7.00 -3.89 15.06
C ILE A 115 6.12 -3.84 16.32
N LYS A 116 5.91 -2.65 16.87
CA LYS A 116 5.02 -2.45 18.04
C LYS A 116 3.56 -2.78 17.70
N ALA A 117 3.06 -2.32 16.56
CA ALA A 117 1.69 -2.62 16.11
C ALA A 117 1.46 -4.13 15.92
N TYR A 118 2.44 -4.84 15.34
CA TYR A 118 2.44 -6.29 15.25
C TYR A 118 2.30 -6.95 16.63
N ARG A 119 3.17 -6.61 17.60
CA ARG A 119 3.12 -7.22 18.94
C ARG A 119 1.79 -7.00 19.64
N GLN A 120 1.29 -5.76 19.61
CA GLN A 120 0.01 -5.42 20.22
C GLN A 120 -1.15 -6.20 19.58
N SER A 121 -1.11 -6.40 18.26
CA SER A 121 -2.16 -7.12 17.53
C SER A 121 -2.15 -8.61 17.86
N VAL A 122 -0.96 -9.22 18.00
CA VAL A 122 -0.80 -10.63 18.38
C VAL A 122 -1.20 -10.87 19.83
N GLU A 123 -0.78 -10.00 20.77
CA GLU A 123 -1.13 -10.11 22.20
C GLU A 123 -2.64 -10.07 22.46
N GLN A 124 -3.41 -9.43 21.59
CA GLN A 124 -4.87 -9.34 21.70
C GLN A 124 -5.59 -10.63 21.28
N GLN A 125 -4.91 -11.58 20.62
CA GLN A 125 -5.52 -12.80 20.14
C GLN A 125 -5.38 -13.94 21.15
N SER A 126 -6.51 -14.51 21.55
CA SER A 126 -6.57 -15.64 22.49
C SER A 126 -6.85 -16.98 21.81
N LEU A 127 -7.54 -16.97 20.67
CA LEU A 127 -7.87 -18.15 19.87
C LEU A 127 -7.03 -18.16 18.59
N ASP A 128 -6.69 -19.36 18.10
CA ASP A 128 -5.92 -19.55 16.86
C ASP A 128 -4.64 -18.69 16.78
N HIS A 129 -3.95 -18.54 17.91
CA HIS A 129 -2.83 -17.62 18.06
C HIS A 129 -1.76 -17.80 16.98
N GLU A 130 -1.43 -19.03 16.58
CA GLU A 130 -0.44 -19.30 15.53
C GLU A 130 -0.89 -18.77 14.15
N LEU A 131 -2.16 -18.95 13.80
CA LEU A 131 -2.72 -18.45 12.55
C LEU A 131 -2.71 -16.92 12.53
N TRP A 132 -3.17 -16.30 13.62
CA TRP A 132 -3.20 -14.84 13.74
C TRP A 132 -1.81 -14.23 13.81
N GLU A 133 -0.87 -14.87 14.50
CA GLU A 133 0.53 -14.43 14.52
C GLU A 133 1.10 -14.40 13.11
N PHE A 134 0.92 -15.47 12.33
CA PHE A 134 1.40 -15.51 10.95
C PHE A 134 0.71 -14.46 10.06
N TYR A 135 -0.60 -14.24 10.23
CA TYR A 135 -1.34 -13.18 9.55
C TYR A 135 -0.75 -11.79 9.86
N TYR A 136 -0.55 -11.47 11.13
CA TYR A 136 0.01 -10.17 11.53
C TYR A 136 1.47 -10.04 11.14
N ARG A 137 2.23 -11.14 11.05
CA ARG A 137 3.59 -11.11 10.51
C ARG A 137 3.61 -10.78 9.02
N CYS A 138 2.69 -11.34 8.24
CA CYS A 138 2.50 -10.94 6.83
C CYS A 138 2.12 -9.45 6.74
N ARG A 139 1.23 -8.99 7.63
CA ARG A 139 0.81 -7.60 7.67
C ARG A 139 1.95 -6.65 8.02
N LEU A 140 2.82 -7.01 8.96
CA LEU A 140 4.04 -6.25 9.30
C LEU A 140 4.91 -6.00 8.06
N ILE A 141 5.10 -7.01 7.22
CA ILE A 141 5.90 -6.87 5.99
C ILE A 141 5.19 -5.96 4.98
N GLN A 142 3.87 -6.13 4.82
CA GLN A 142 3.07 -5.27 3.93
C GLN A 142 3.10 -3.80 4.38
N ASP A 143 2.91 -3.55 5.67
CA ASP A 143 2.94 -2.21 6.26
C ASP A 143 4.34 -1.59 6.11
N HIS A 144 5.40 -2.37 6.27
CA HIS A 144 6.78 -1.91 6.06
C HIS A 144 7.06 -1.51 4.62
N VAL A 145 6.75 -2.39 3.66
CA VAL A 145 7.02 -2.14 2.23
C VAL A 145 6.12 -1.02 1.69
N SER A 146 4.85 -0.97 2.08
CA SER A 146 3.91 0.07 1.61
C SER A 146 4.15 1.45 2.24
N ALA A 147 4.85 1.53 3.37
CA ALA A 147 5.24 2.79 3.98
C ALA A 147 6.46 3.45 3.29
N MET A 148 7.15 2.73 2.41
CA MET A 148 8.29 3.27 1.67
C MET A 148 7.82 4.25 0.59
N THR A 149 8.62 5.30 0.37
CA THR A 149 8.50 6.12 -0.85
C THR A 149 9.19 5.41 -2.00
N ASP A 150 8.90 5.81 -3.24
CA ASP A 150 9.57 5.27 -4.43
C ASP A 150 11.10 5.32 -4.31
N HIS A 151 11.63 6.43 -3.77
CA HIS A 151 13.07 6.62 -3.59
C HIS A 151 13.64 5.69 -2.51
N SER A 152 13.00 5.60 -1.34
CA SER A 152 13.51 4.74 -0.27
C SER A 152 13.38 3.26 -0.62
N ALA A 153 12.33 2.85 -1.34
CA ALA A 153 12.16 1.48 -1.82
C ALA A 153 13.25 1.09 -2.82
N LEU A 154 13.59 1.99 -3.76
CA LEU A 154 14.69 1.77 -4.71
C LEU A 154 16.03 1.62 -4.00
N ASP A 155 16.36 2.54 -3.09
CA ASP A 155 17.62 2.53 -2.36
C ASP A 155 17.75 1.29 -1.49
N GLU A 156 16.67 0.92 -0.79
CA GLU A 156 16.60 -0.31 0.01
C GLU A 156 16.83 -1.55 -0.85
N TYR A 157 16.16 -1.63 -2.00
CA TYR A 157 16.29 -2.76 -2.91
C TYR A 157 17.72 -2.90 -3.44
N LYS A 158 18.36 -1.80 -3.87
CA LYS A 158 19.75 -1.80 -4.33
C LYS A 158 20.71 -2.24 -3.23
N LEU A 159 20.54 -1.69 -2.03
CA LEU A 159 21.37 -2.02 -0.87
C LEU A 159 21.31 -3.51 -0.53
N LEU A 160 20.12 -4.12 -0.60
CA LEU A 160 19.91 -5.51 -0.22
C LEU A 160 20.24 -6.52 -1.33
N THR A 161 20.37 -6.07 -2.59
CA THR A 161 20.68 -6.93 -3.75
C THR A 161 22.12 -6.84 -4.23
N VAL A 162 22.94 -5.97 -3.64
CA VAL A 162 24.33 -5.71 -4.08
C VAL A 162 24.35 -5.39 -5.58
N ALA A 163 23.51 -4.43 -5.99
CA ALA A 163 23.51 -3.90 -7.34
C ALA A 163 24.30 -2.58 -7.35
N ASP A 164 25.53 -2.63 -7.89
CA ASP A 164 26.27 -1.43 -8.32
C ASP A 164 25.53 -0.73 -9.48
#